data_AF-A0A434TAS4-F1
#
_entry.id   AF-A0A434TAS4-F1
#
_cell.length_a   1.000
_cell.length_b   1.000
_cell.length_c   1.000
_cell.angle_alpha   90.00
_cell.angle_beta   90.00
_cell.angle_gamma   90.00
#
_symmetry.space_group_name_H-M   'P 1'
#
loop_
_entity.id
_entity.type
_entity.pdbx_description
1 polymer ?
#
loop_
_entity_poly.entity_id
_entity_poly.type
_entity_poly.pdbx_seq_one_letter_code
_entity_poly.pdbx_strand_id
1 'polypeptide(L)'
;ITALDQVSDRARRLEAGADDFLTKPVNDLQLMTRVKSLVRLKSLTDELRLRASTTRNIGIEELLSRNFAAEDAKPKVLLIDERKSSFERIKKMLRSSAELDVATDPNASFFQAAETAYECVLISTAFADFDP
;
A
#
# COMPACT_ATOMS: atom_id res chain seq x y z
N ILE A 1 -2.96 25.10 -13.19
CA ILE A 1 -3.37 24.31 -12.01
C ILE A 1 -3.59 25.29 -10.88
N THR A 2 -4.84 25.53 -10.52
CA THR A 2 -5.18 26.43 -9.40
C THR A 2 -5.18 25.64 -8.09
N ALA A 3 -5.03 26.31 -6.95
CA ALA A 3 -5.05 25.65 -5.64
C ALA A 3 -6.39 24.96 -5.32
N LEU A 4 -7.48 25.41 -5.95
CA LEU A 4 -8.81 24.82 -5.82
C LEU A 4 -8.88 23.44 -6.50
N ASP A 5 -8.26 23.31 -7.67
CA ASP A 5 -8.19 22.04 -8.42
C ASP A 5 -7.48 20.94 -7.62
N GLN A 6 -6.45 21.31 -6.84
CA GLN A 6 -5.70 20.34 -6.02
C GLN A 6 -6.52 19.78 -4.85
N VAL A 7 -7.40 20.60 -4.25
CA VAL A 7 -8.24 20.17 -3.12
C VAL A 7 -9.40 19.31 -3.60
N SER A 8 -10.06 19.72 -4.70
CA SER A 8 -11.17 18.95 -5.28
C SER A 8 -10.70 17.60 -5.85
N ASP A 9 -9.54 17.55 -6.51
CA ASP A 9 -8.95 16.30 -6.99
C ASP A 9 -8.60 15.35 -5.84
N ARG A 10 -8.14 15.89 -4.71
CA ARG A 10 -7.82 15.08 -3.53
C ARG A 10 -9.06 14.50 -2.88
N ALA A 11 -10.14 15.28 -2.74
CA ALA A 11 -11.40 14.81 -2.19
C ALA A 11 -11.98 13.68 -3.05
N ARG A 12 -12.04 13.86 -4.38
CA ARG A 12 -12.53 12.86 -5.31
C ARG A 12 -11.76 11.53 -5.23
N ARG A 13 -10.44 11.61 -5.09
CA ARG A 13 -9.58 10.41 -5.01
C ARG A 13 -9.75 9.65 -3.70
N LEU A 14 -9.99 10.35 -2.59
CA LEU A 14 -10.32 9.71 -1.31
C LEU A 14 -11.73 9.11 -1.34
N GLU A 15 -12.70 9.79 -1.96
CA GLU A 15 -14.07 9.28 -2.16
C GLU A 15 -14.11 8.00 -3.01
N ALA A 16 -13.15 7.81 -3.92
CA ALA A 16 -12.96 6.58 -4.69
C ALA A 16 -12.47 5.38 -3.84
N GLY A 17 -12.22 5.57 -2.54
CA GLY A 17 -11.80 4.52 -1.62
C GLY A 17 -10.29 4.37 -1.46
N ALA A 18 -9.50 5.32 -1.97
CA ALA A 18 -8.06 5.34 -1.71
C ALA A 18 -7.77 5.82 -0.28
N ASP A 19 -6.89 5.10 0.44
CA ASP A 19 -6.45 5.52 1.77
C ASP A 19 -5.57 6.79 1.73
N ASP A 20 -4.83 6.99 0.63
CA ASP A 20 -4.02 8.19 0.41
C ASP A 20 -3.69 8.40 -1.07
N PHE A 21 -3.24 9.61 -1.43
CA PHE A 21 -2.87 9.98 -2.79
C PHE A 21 -1.64 10.90 -2.88
N LEU A 22 -0.77 10.65 -3.86
CA LEU A 22 0.43 11.44 -4.18
C LEU A 22 0.36 12.05 -5.58
N THR A 23 0.61 13.35 -5.69
CA THR A 23 0.77 14.01 -6.98
C THR A 23 2.13 13.66 -7.61
N LYS A 24 2.17 13.59 -8.94
CA LYS A 24 3.42 13.47 -9.70
C LYS A 24 4.03 14.88 -9.89
N PRO A 25 5.35 15.05 -9.80
CA PRO A 25 6.37 14.03 -9.55
C PRO A 25 6.38 13.58 -8.08
N VAL A 26 6.51 12.26 -7.86
CA VAL A 26 6.49 11.68 -6.51
C VAL A 26 7.78 12.02 -5.76
N ASN A 27 7.63 12.50 -4.52
CA ASN A 27 8.73 12.77 -3.60
C ASN A 27 9.05 11.53 -2.75
N ASP A 28 10.35 11.19 -2.66
CA ASP A 28 10.88 10.01 -1.99
C ASP A 28 10.48 9.91 -0.51
N LEU A 29 10.68 10.99 0.23
CA LEU A 29 10.36 11.06 1.65
C LEU A 29 8.85 10.93 1.89
N GLN A 30 8.04 11.63 1.09
CA GLN A 30 6.58 11.56 1.21
C GLN A 30 6.05 10.16 0.93
N LEU A 31 6.51 9.52 -0.16
CA LEU A 31 6.10 8.16 -0.51
C LEU A 31 6.45 7.17 0.61
N MET A 32 7.71 7.16 1.04
CA MET A 32 8.16 6.24 2.09
C MET A 32 7.38 6.46 3.40
N THR A 33 7.16 7.71 3.81
CA THR A 33 6.45 8.03 5.05
C THR A 33 5.02 7.52 5.02
N ARG A 34 4.33 7.72 3.89
CA ARG A 34 2.93 7.29 3.72
C ARG A 34 2.81 5.78 3.67
N VAL A 35 3.65 5.08 2.91
CA VAL A 35 3.70 3.62 2.88
C VAL A 35 3.91 3.05 4.29
N LYS A 36 4.88 3.58 5.04
CA LYS A 36 5.13 3.15 6.43
C LYS A 36 3.91 3.38 7.34
N SER A 37 3.24 4.52 7.19
CA SER A 37 2.04 4.84 7.97
C SER A 37 0.90 3.88 7.66
N LEU A 38 0.64 3.61 6.38
CA LEU A 38 -0.44 2.71 5.93
C LEU A 38 -0.20 1.28 6.41
N VAL A 39 1.02 0.76 6.23
CA VAL A 39 1.41 -0.57 6.74
C VAL A 39 1.18 -0.65 8.26
N ARG A 40 1.67 0.34 9.02
CA ARG A 40 1.51 0.35 10.48
C ARG A 40 0.04 0.38 10.90
N LEU A 41 -0.80 1.17 10.23
CA LEU A 41 -2.23 1.22 10.49
C LEU A 41 -2.92 -0.12 10.18
N LYS A 42 -2.55 -0.77 9.07
CA LYS A 42 -3.04 -2.11 8.73
C LYS A 42 -2.67 -3.13 9.80
N SER A 43 -1.40 -3.18 10.23
CA SER A 43 -0.96 -4.13 11.26
C SER A 43 -1.74 -3.97 12.57
N LEU A 44 -1.93 -2.73 13.04
CA LEU A 44 -2.71 -2.46 14.24
C LEU A 44 -4.19 -2.85 14.08
N THR A 45 -4.77 -2.59 12.91
CA THR A 45 -6.17 -2.94 12.61
C THR A 45 -6.36 -4.46 12.56
N ASP A 46 -5.44 -5.17 11.92
CA ASP A 46 -5.48 -6.62 11.82
C ASP A 46 -5.30 -7.28 13.19
N GLU A 47 -4.44 -6.71 14.06
CA GLU A 47 -4.30 -7.14 15.44
C GLU A 47 -5.60 -6.98 16.24
N LEU A 48 -6.24 -5.81 16.16
CA LEU A 48 -7.51 -5.56 16.85
C LEU A 48 -8.61 -6.49 16.35
N ARG A 49 -8.67 -6.77 15.04
CA ARG A 49 -9.60 -7.74 14.46
C ARG A 49 -9.36 -9.15 14.99
N LEU A 50 -8.11 -9.57 15.06
CA LEU A 50 -7.75 -10.87 15.61
C LEU A 50 -8.23 -10.98 17.06
N ARG A 51 -7.93 -9.98 17.89
CA ARG A 51 -8.36 -9.92 19.31
C ARG A 51 -9.90 -9.94 19.46
N ALA A 52 -10.62 -9.22 18.61
CA ALA A 52 -12.08 -9.16 18.65
C ALA A 52 -12.75 -10.47 18.20
N SER A 53 -12.12 -11.20 17.27
CA SER A 53 -12.63 -12.49 16.76
C SER A 53 -12.48 -13.65 17.76
N THR A 54 -11.68 -13.47 18.81
CA THR A 54 -11.31 -14.52 19.75
C THR A 54 -12.03 -14.41 21.09
N THR A 55 -13.18 -15.10 21.23
CA THR A 55 -13.81 -15.42 22.53
C THR A 55 -13.37 -16.79 23.08
N ARG A 56 -12.28 -17.43 22.60
CA ARG A 56 -11.83 -18.73 23.14
C ARG A 56 -10.29 -18.91 23.11
N ASN A 57 -9.72 -18.79 24.31
CA ASN A 57 -8.62 -19.54 24.94
C ASN A 57 -7.24 -19.69 24.25
N ILE A 58 -6.23 -19.12 24.94
CA ILE A 58 -4.90 -19.68 25.29
C ILE A 58 -3.85 -19.89 24.17
N GLY A 59 -4.22 -19.94 22.88
CA GLY A 59 -3.24 -20.08 21.77
C GLY A 59 -2.72 -18.76 21.16
N ILE A 60 -3.25 -17.61 21.60
CA ILE A 60 -3.07 -16.32 20.91
C ILE A 60 -1.76 -15.64 21.30
N GLU A 61 -1.27 -15.86 22.51
CA GLU A 61 -0.06 -15.21 23.01
C GLU A 61 1.17 -15.59 22.17
N GLU A 62 1.24 -16.83 21.67
CA GLU A 62 2.31 -17.32 20.80
C GLU A 62 2.23 -16.78 19.36
N LEU A 63 1.02 -16.57 18.83
CA LEU A 63 0.79 -15.91 17.53
C LEU A 63 1.10 -14.41 17.57
N LEU A 64 0.71 -13.73 18.65
CA LEU A 64 1.04 -12.33 18.87
C LEU A 64 2.55 -12.15 19.02
N SER A 65 3.23 -13.04 19.75
CA SER A 65 4.69 -13.03 19.91
C SER A 65 5.44 -13.19 18.57
N ARG A 66 4.93 -13.99 17.63
CA ARG A 66 5.47 -14.10 16.26
C ARG A 66 5.26 -12.83 15.44
N ASN A 67 4.15 -12.11 15.63
CA ASN A 67 3.92 -10.83 14.96
C ASN A 67 4.81 -9.70 15.52
N PHE A 68 5.17 -9.74 16.80
CA PHE A 68 6.19 -8.84 17.38
C PHE A 68 7.62 -9.16 16.90
N ALA A 69 7.90 -10.41 16.51
CA ALA A 69 9.19 -10.81 15.96
C ALA A 69 9.39 -10.40 14.48
N ALA A 70 8.37 -9.82 13.83
CA ALA A 70 8.45 -9.34 12.44
C ALA A 70 8.94 -7.88 12.31
N GLU A 71 9.55 -7.29 13.34
CA GLU A 71 10.13 -5.93 13.24
C GLU A 71 11.21 -5.82 12.14
N ASP A 72 11.82 -6.94 11.72
CA ASP A 72 12.83 -6.99 10.65
C ASP A 72 12.28 -7.37 9.26
N ALA A 73 11.03 -7.84 9.16
CA ALA A 73 10.46 -8.22 7.87
C ALA A 73 10.02 -6.96 7.12
N LYS A 74 10.53 -6.79 5.89
CA LYS A 74 10.10 -5.67 5.04
C LYS A 74 8.66 -5.90 4.60
N PRO A 75 7.80 -4.86 4.68
CA PRO A 75 6.44 -5.01 4.21
C PRO A 75 6.41 -5.27 2.70
N LYS A 76 5.54 -6.19 2.28
CA LYS A 76 5.29 -6.54 0.90
C LYS A 76 4.30 -5.55 0.29
N VAL A 77 4.73 -4.86 -0.75
CA VAL A 77 3.98 -3.80 -1.44
C VAL A 77 3.79 -4.20 -2.90
N LEU A 78 2.58 -4.03 -3.42
CA LEU A 78 2.30 -4.16 -4.84
C LEU A 78 2.26 -2.78 -5.48
N LEU A 79 3.00 -2.56 -6.57
CA LEU A 79 2.89 -1.39 -7.42
C LEU A 79 2.27 -1.77 -8.75
N ILE A 80 1.16 -1.13 -9.09
CA ILE A 80 0.49 -1.25 -10.38
C ILE A 80 0.81 0.01 -11.19
N ASP A 81 1.73 -0.08 -12.14
CA ASP A 81 2.16 1.02 -13.01
C ASP A 81 2.75 0.47 -14.32
N GLU A 82 2.19 0.85 -15.46
CA GLU A 82 2.65 0.43 -16.79
C GLU A 82 3.94 1.14 -17.22
N ARG A 83 4.26 2.31 -16.65
CA ARG A 83 5.36 3.16 -17.15
C ARG A 83 6.68 2.78 -16.49
N LYS A 84 7.57 2.18 -17.28
CA LYS A 84 8.90 1.71 -16.84
C LYS A 84 9.73 2.73 -16.05
N SER A 85 9.80 3.96 -16.52
CA SER A 85 10.54 5.02 -15.82
C SER A 85 9.96 5.36 -14.44
N SER A 86 8.65 5.24 -14.29
CA SER A 86 7.89 5.52 -13.07
C SER A 86 8.10 4.41 -12.05
N PHE A 87 7.86 3.14 -12.42
CA PHE A 87 8.03 2.04 -11.48
C PHE A 87 9.50 1.81 -11.10
N GLU A 88 10.47 2.03 -11.99
CA GLU A 88 11.90 1.92 -11.64
C GLU A 88 12.32 2.97 -10.62
N ARG A 89 11.75 4.19 -10.73
CA ARG A 89 11.96 5.25 -9.75
C ARG A 89 11.37 4.87 -8.40
N ILE A 90 10.10 4.44 -8.37
CA ILE A 90 9.43 4.03 -7.12
C ILE A 90 10.14 2.83 -6.49
N LYS A 91 10.54 1.86 -7.30
CA LYS A 91 11.33 0.70 -6.86
C LYS A 91 12.59 1.15 -6.16
N LYS A 92 13.33 2.13 -6.69
CA LYS A 92 14.52 2.71 -6.04
C LYS A 92 14.18 3.39 -4.71
N MET A 93 13.10 4.17 -4.66
CA MET A 93 12.67 4.90 -3.46
C MET A 93 12.32 3.96 -2.29
N LEU A 94 11.73 2.80 -2.59
CA LEU A 94 11.24 1.86 -1.57
C LEU A 94 12.19 0.70 -1.24
N ARG A 95 13.35 0.54 -1.92
CA ARG A 95 14.24 -0.63 -1.73
C ARG A 95 14.64 -0.89 -0.28
N SER A 96 14.84 0.17 0.51
CA SER A 96 15.27 0.05 1.91
C SER A 96 14.11 -0.23 2.87
N SER A 97 12.87 0.06 2.47
CA SER A 97 11.71 0.08 3.37
C SER A 97 10.61 -0.94 3.04
N ALA A 98 10.63 -1.57 1.87
CA ALA A 98 9.61 -2.52 1.44
C ALA A 98 10.14 -3.54 0.42
N GLU A 99 9.52 -4.70 0.35
CA GLU A 99 9.62 -5.64 -0.77
C GLU A 99 8.58 -5.25 -1.82
N LEU A 100 9.01 -4.88 -3.01
CA LEU A 100 8.13 -4.34 -4.04
C LEU A 100 7.94 -5.31 -5.20
N ASP A 101 6.71 -5.79 -5.37
CA ASP A 101 6.25 -6.44 -6.58
C ASP A 101 5.67 -5.39 -7.53
N VAL A 102 5.91 -5.56 -8.84
CA VAL A 102 5.42 -4.64 -9.86
C VAL A 102 4.53 -5.39 -10.84
N ALA A 103 3.31 -4.90 -11.02
CA ALA A 103 2.39 -5.32 -12.06
C ALA A 103 2.22 -4.19 -13.08
N THR A 104 2.37 -4.52 -14.37
CA THR A 104 2.17 -3.55 -15.46
C THR A 104 0.79 -3.69 -16.11
N ASP A 105 0.09 -4.79 -15.85
CA ASP A 105 -1.27 -5.06 -16.31
C ASP A 105 -2.25 -4.93 -15.13
N PRO A 106 -3.16 -3.94 -15.13
CA PRO A 106 -4.19 -3.78 -14.11
C PRO A 106 -5.06 -5.02 -13.93
N ASN A 107 -5.40 -5.74 -15.00
CA ASN A 107 -6.33 -6.87 -14.93
C ASN A 107 -5.69 -8.07 -14.24
N ALA A 108 -4.44 -8.40 -14.61
CA ALA A 108 -3.68 -9.46 -13.93
C ALA A 108 -3.36 -9.10 -12.47
N SER A 109 -3.21 -7.81 -12.17
CA SER A 109 -2.85 -7.33 -10.83
C SER A 109 -3.94 -7.55 -9.77
N PHE A 110 -5.23 -7.55 -10.17
CA PHE A 110 -6.33 -7.79 -9.24
C PHE A 110 -6.27 -9.20 -8.63
N PHE A 111 -6.00 -10.21 -9.46
CA PHE A 111 -5.82 -11.59 -9.00
C PHE A 111 -4.60 -11.72 -8.09
N GLN A 112 -3.48 -11.10 -8.47
CA GLN A 112 -2.28 -11.09 -7.65
C GLN A 112 -2.51 -10.44 -6.28
N ALA A 113 -3.25 -9.32 -6.24
CA ALA A 113 -3.61 -8.63 -5.00
C ALA A 113 -4.57 -9.46 -4.11
N ALA A 114 -5.41 -10.30 -4.72
CA ALA A 114 -6.34 -11.17 -3.99
C ALA A 114 -5.65 -12.43 -3.45
N GLU A 115 -4.69 -13.00 -4.18
CA GLU A 115 -4.00 -14.24 -3.81
C GLU A 115 -2.81 -14.02 -2.86
N THR A 116 -2.20 -12.84 -2.89
CA THR A 116 -1.04 -12.50 -2.07
C THR A 116 -1.40 -11.52 -0.97
N ALA A 117 -0.93 -11.78 0.26
CA ALA A 117 -1.12 -10.88 1.40
C ALA A 117 -0.19 -9.65 1.31
N TYR A 118 -0.51 -8.69 0.44
CA TYR A 118 0.16 -7.39 0.42
C TYR A 118 -0.28 -6.51 1.59
N GLU A 119 0.66 -5.74 2.14
CA GLU A 119 0.38 -4.79 3.22
C GLU A 119 0.02 -3.40 2.68
N CYS A 120 0.39 -3.10 1.43
CA CYS A 120 0.02 -1.87 0.74
C CYS A 120 -0.03 -2.11 -0.78
N VAL A 121 -1.00 -1.50 -1.44
CA VAL A 121 -1.11 -1.49 -2.91
C VAL A 121 -1.03 -0.04 -3.39
N LEU A 122 -0.12 0.23 -4.32
CA LEU A 122 0.07 1.52 -4.96
C LEU A 122 -0.42 1.42 -6.41
N ILE A 123 -1.33 2.31 -6.81
CA ILE A 123 -1.90 2.32 -8.16
C ILE A 123 -1.57 3.66 -8.83
N SER A 124 -0.95 3.60 -10.01
CA SER A 124 -0.70 4.77 -10.83
C SER A 124 -1.98 5.21 -11.54
N THR A 125 -2.46 6.44 -11.34
CA THR A 125 -3.69 6.92 -12.01
C THR A 125 -3.48 7.39 -13.46
N ALA A 126 -2.42 6.94 -14.13
CA ALA A 126 -2.04 7.41 -15.46
C ALA A 126 -1.75 6.22 -16.37
N PHE A 127 -2.71 5.29 -16.46
CA PHE A 127 -2.69 4.22 -17.44
C PHE A 127 -3.20 4.76 -18.78
N ALA A 128 -2.63 4.27 -19.87
CA ALA A 128 -3.02 4.65 -21.23
C ALA A 128 -4.43 4.15 -21.58
N ASP A 129 -4.78 2.96 -21.12
CA ASP A 129 -5.99 2.23 -21.53
C ASP A 129 -6.95 1.91 -20.37
N PHE A 130 -6.74 2.48 -19.17
CA PHE A 130 -7.53 2.19 -17.97
C PHE A 130 -7.74 3.44 -17.11
N ASP A 131 -8.99 3.72 -16.72
CA ASP A 131 -9.34 4.75 -15.73
C ASP A 131 -9.65 4.02 -14.40
N PRO A 132 -8.82 4.22 -13.35
CA PRO A 132 -8.88 3.44 -12.10
C PRO A 132 -10.03 3.80 -11.16
#